data_AF-A0A8B6Y3K8-F1
#
_entry.id   AF-A0A8B6Y3K8-F1
#
_cell.length_a   1.000
_cell.length_b   1.000
_cell.length_c   1.000
_cell.angle_alpha   90.00
_cell.angle_beta   90.00
_cell.angle_gamma   90.00
#
_symmetry.space_group_name_H-M   'P 1'
#
loop_
_entity.id
_entity.type
_entity.pdbx_description
1 polymer ?
#
loop_
_entity_poly.entity_id
_entity_poly.type
_entity_poly.pdbx_seq_one_letter_code
_entity_poly.pdbx_strand_id
1 'polypeptide(L)'
;MMNYFNVFVKIWTLSIAFQNNFFVNGQCVLNAACFPPSIDVAKLIPHNMTINSTCGEVPEDFCVDTDCSLKCDAKDEQTSHPGKYLIDSYDLITYWKSKNFDEPVFIQCDFGYNLMLHQITITFQFELPSSMYIQRSQDTGNSFTTLIYFALRCNDTFNMQESVNYNKLDVICLRIKSEAIQNQ
;
A
#
# COMPACT_ATOMS: atom_id res chain seq x y z
N MET A 1 -23.45 -1.18 0.92
CA MET A 1 -22.65 -0.14 0.25
C MET A 1 -21.20 -0.51 0.50
N MET A 2 -20.45 -0.80 -0.57
CA MET A 2 -19.21 -1.59 -0.54
C MET A 2 -17.99 -0.67 -0.60
N ASN A 3 -17.37 -0.37 0.55
CA ASN A 3 -16.18 0.49 0.62
C ASN A 3 -14.94 -0.15 -0.01
N TYR A 4 -14.33 0.58 -0.97
CA TYR A 4 -13.09 0.25 -1.68
C TYR A 4 -11.94 1.14 -1.16
N PHE A 5 -10.90 0.55 -0.56
CA PHE A 5 -9.62 1.22 -0.28
C PHE A 5 -8.62 0.86 -1.38
N ASN A 6 -7.73 1.77 -1.78
CA ASN A 6 -6.52 1.41 -2.53
C ASN A 6 -5.29 2.04 -1.88
N VAL A 7 -4.30 1.22 -1.53
CA VAL A 7 -3.01 1.65 -0.98
C VAL A 7 -1.90 1.12 -1.91
N PHE A 8 -1.00 1.99 -2.38
CA PHE A 8 0.04 1.65 -3.35
C PHE A 8 1.45 1.88 -2.81
N VAL A 9 2.31 0.87 -2.89
CA VAL A 9 3.78 1.00 -2.77
C VAL A 9 4.39 0.13 -3.88
N LYS A 10 5.28 0.63 -4.75
CA LYS A 10 6.04 -0.26 -5.65
C LYS A 10 7.39 0.25 -6.18
N ILE A 11 8.20 -0.74 -6.46
CA ILE A 11 9.61 -0.91 -6.76
C ILE A 11 9.57 -2.14 -7.78
N TRP A 12 10.60 -2.51 -8.55
CA TRP A 12 10.65 -3.41 -9.74
C TRP A 12 11.46 -4.75 -9.70
N THR A 13 11.49 -5.53 -10.79
CA THR A 13 12.72 -6.21 -11.27
C THR A 13 12.71 -6.27 -12.80
N LEU A 14 13.90 -6.31 -13.41
CA LEU A 14 14.20 -6.84 -14.76
C LEU A 14 15.71 -7.17 -14.80
N SER A 15 16.06 -8.45 -14.87
CA SER A 15 17.41 -8.94 -15.22
C SER A 15 17.61 -8.74 -16.74
N ILE A 16 18.82 -8.62 -17.33
CA ILE A 16 20.06 -9.39 -17.12
C ILE A 16 21.26 -8.53 -17.59
N ALA A 17 22.35 -8.53 -16.82
CA ALA A 17 23.73 -8.63 -17.35
C ALA A 17 24.64 -9.16 -16.24
N PHE A 18 25.32 -10.27 -16.52
CA PHE A 18 26.42 -10.78 -15.71
C PHE A 18 27.60 -9.81 -15.77
N GLN A 19 28.06 -9.40 -14.60
CA GLN A 19 29.46 -9.46 -14.14
C GLN A 19 29.34 -9.98 -12.66
N ASN A 20 30.37 -10.43 -11.96
CA ASN A 20 30.33 -11.05 -10.58
C ASN A 20 30.67 -10.23 -9.26
N ASN A 21 29.91 -9.25 -8.71
CA ASN A 21 30.34 -8.33 -7.61
C ASN A 21 29.46 -8.59 -6.44
N PHE A 22 29.89 -9.57 -5.70
CA PHE A 22 29.49 -9.65 -4.33
C PHE A 22 29.92 -8.39 -3.58
N PHE A 23 28.92 -7.68 -3.05
CA PHE A 23 29.12 -6.82 -1.91
C PHE A 23 29.33 -7.71 -0.69
N VAL A 24 30.56 -7.74 -0.19
CA VAL A 24 30.86 -8.13 1.20
C VAL A 24 31.39 -6.87 1.86
N ASN A 25 30.77 -6.43 2.96
CA ASN A 25 31.21 -5.28 3.76
C ASN A 25 31.24 -3.91 3.03
N GLY A 26 30.25 -3.60 2.19
CA GLY A 26 30.04 -2.23 1.70
C GLY A 26 31.01 -1.74 0.61
N GLN A 27 31.75 -2.63 -0.05
CA GLN A 27 32.60 -2.28 -1.19
C GLN A 27 32.32 -3.18 -2.39
N CYS A 28 32.11 -2.59 -3.59
CA CYS A 28 32.11 -3.33 -4.84
C CYS A 28 33.56 -3.73 -5.15
N VAL A 29 33.81 -5.03 -5.31
CA VAL A 29 35.07 -5.58 -5.82
C VAL A 29 35.22 -5.23 -7.32
N LEU A 30 36.32 -5.57 -7.97
CA LEU A 30 36.47 -5.41 -9.43
C LEU A 30 36.12 -6.74 -10.15
N ASN A 31 35.55 -6.68 -11.36
CA ASN A 31 35.20 -7.79 -12.28
C ASN A 31 33.85 -8.50 -12.07
N ALA A 32 32.87 -7.68 -11.72
CA ALA A 32 31.96 -8.11 -10.71
C ALA A 32 30.58 -7.29 -10.81
N ALA A 33 29.32 -7.82 -10.83
CA ALA A 33 28.00 -7.13 -10.65
C ALA A 33 27.54 -6.97 -9.20
N CYS A 34 27.43 -5.70 -8.78
CA CYS A 34 27.16 -5.27 -7.42
C CYS A 34 25.73 -4.73 -7.34
N PHE A 35 24.96 -5.25 -6.39
CA PHE A 35 23.58 -4.82 -6.16
C PHE A 35 23.50 -3.91 -4.94
N PRO A 36 22.81 -2.77 -5.01
CA PRO A 36 22.63 -1.92 -3.84
C PRO A 36 21.90 -2.70 -2.73
N PRO A 37 22.12 -2.33 -1.45
CA PRO A 37 21.37 -2.91 -0.35
C PRO A 37 19.87 -2.63 -0.52
N SER A 38 19.04 -3.56 -0.03
CA SER A 38 17.60 -3.33 0.06
C SER A 38 17.32 -2.16 1.00
N ILE A 39 16.51 -1.23 0.54
CA ILE A 39 16.07 -0.08 1.33
C ILE A 39 14.56 -0.12 1.51
N ASP A 40 14.09 0.41 2.63
CA ASP A 40 12.68 0.73 2.80
C ASP A 40 12.37 2.02 2.04
N VAL A 41 11.74 1.88 0.88
CA VAL A 41 11.40 3.01 0.03
C VAL A 41 10.30 3.88 0.62
N ALA A 42 9.54 3.41 1.61
CA ALA A 42 8.51 4.22 2.26
C ALA A 42 9.13 5.49 2.87
N LYS A 43 10.36 5.37 3.38
CA LYS A 43 11.15 6.48 3.92
C LYS A 43 11.58 7.52 2.88
N LEU A 44 11.46 7.20 1.59
CA LEU A 44 11.80 8.08 0.47
C LEU A 44 10.56 8.76 -0.15
N ILE A 45 9.35 8.38 0.30
CA ILE A 45 8.05 8.94 -0.12
C ILE A 45 7.69 10.35 0.46
N PRO A 46 8.26 10.90 1.55
CA PRO A 46 7.66 12.04 2.29
C PRO A 46 7.30 13.32 1.53
N HIS A 47 7.72 13.49 0.28
CA HIS A 47 7.49 14.72 -0.48
C HIS A 47 6.61 14.55 -1.73
N ASN A 48 6.36 13.32 -2.19
CA ASN A 48 5.63 13.07 -3.44
C ASN A 48 4.56 11.97 -3.27
N MET A 49 3.69 12.14 -2.28
CA MET A 49 2.51 11.30 -2.11
C MET A 49 1.25 12.07 -2.49
N THR A 50 0.42 11.47 -3.33
CA THR A 50 -0.89 12.03 -3.72
C THR A 50 -1.99 11.15 -3.14
N ILE A 51 -2.87 11.74 -2.33
CA ILE A 51 -4.01 11.07 -1.72
C ILE A 51 -5.26 11.85 -2.10
N ASN A 52 -6.29 11.17 -2.62
CA ASN A 52 -7.52 11.85 -3.05
C ASN A 52 -8.53 12.08 -1.93
N SER A 53 -8.43 11.34 -0.82
CA SER A 53 -9.36 11.43 0.31
C SER A 53 -8.61 11.50 1.62
N THR A 54 -8.96 12.44 2.50
CA THR A 54 -8.49 12.50 3.88
C THR A 54 -9.57 13.14 4.73
N CYS A 55 -9.87 12.54 5.88
CA CYS A 55 -10.94 13.03 6.76
C CYS A 55 -10.58 14.34 7.46
N GLY A 56 -11.59 14.98 8.05
CA GLY A 56 -11.41 16.10 8.98
C GLY A 56 -11.39 17.49 8.36
N GLU A 57 -11.56 17.65 7.04
CA GLU A 57 -11.80 18.98 6.42
C GLU A 57 -13.06 19.63 7.01
N VAL A 58 -14.12 18.83 7.09
CA VAL A 58 -15.26 19.02 7.99
C VAL A 58 -15.13 17.93 9.05
N PRO A 59 -15.21 18.27 10.35
CA PRO A 59 -15.14 17.26 11.40
C PRO A 59 -16.22 16.19 11.20
N GLU A 60 -15.82 14.93 11.22
CA GLU A 60 -16.72 13.79 11.01
C GLU A 60 -16.58 12.78 12.15
N ASP A 61 -17.70 12.24 12.61
CA ASP A 61 -17.71 11.13 13.57
C ASP A 61 -17.63 9.80 12.80
N PHE A 62 -17.02 8.79 13.40
CA PHE A 62 -16.94 7.45 12.81
C PHE A 62 -17.03 6.36 13.87
N CYS A 63 -17.34 5.15 13.41
CA CYS A 63 -17.49 3.99 14.28
C CYS A 63 -16.45 2.93 13.97
N VAL A 64 -15.98 2.26 15.01
CA VAL A 64 -15.17 1.04 14.94
C VAL A 64 -15.86 0.02 15.84
N ASP A 65 -16.23 -1.13 15.27
CA ASP A 65 -17.08 -2.12 15.92
C ASP A 65 -18.38 -1.50 16.50
N THR A 66 -18.48 -1.41 17.83
CA THR A 66 -19.62 -0.82 18.53
C THR A 66 -19.34 0.58 19.07
N ASP A 67 -18.10 1.07 18.97
CA ASP A 67 -17.71 2.39 19.45
C ASP A 67 -17.87 3.44 18.34
N CYS A 68 -18.84 4.34 18.51
CA CYS A 68 -19.11 5.47 17.61
C CYS A 68 -18.71 6.83 18.22
N SER A 69 -17.87 6.82 19.26
CA SER A 69 -17.40 8.05 19.91
C SER A 69 -16.18 8.68 19.22
N LEU A 70 -15.63 8.00 18.20
CA LEU A 70 -14.44 8.44 17.49
C LEU A 70 -14.77 9.57 16.53
N LYS A 71 -13.84 10.52 16.44
CA LYS A 71 -13.97 11.72 15.62
C LYS A 71 -12.71 11.92 14.80
N CYS A 72 -12.88 12.40 13.57
CA CYS A 72 -11.79 12.90 12.75
C CYS A 72 -11.94 14.40 12.52
N ASP A 73 -10.98 15.19 12.98
CA ASP A 73 -10.92 16.64 12.79
C ASP A 73 -9.48 17.04 12.41
N ALA A 74 -9.29 17.59 11.21
CA ALA A 74 -7.96 17.95 10.73
C ALA A 74 -7.36 19.15 11.48
N LYS A 75 -8.18 19.88 12.26
CA LYS A 75 -7.74 21.03 13.06
C LYS A 75 -7.32 20.65 14.48
N ASP A 76 -7.63 19.42 14.92
CA ASP A 76 -7.27 18.91 16.23
C ASP A 76 -6.22 17.81 16.10
N GLU A 77 -5.03 18.05 16.61
CA GLU A 77 -3.90 17.13 16.48
C GLU A 77 -4.20 15.72 17.04
N GLN A 78 -5.05 15.62 18.07
CA GLN A 78 -5.40 14.34 18.72
C GLN A 78 -6.38 13.51 17.89
N THR A 79 -7.15 14.15 17.00
CA THR A 79 -8.18 13.52 16.17
C THR A 79 -7.89 13.69 14.68
N SER A 80 -6.69 14.16 14.33
CA SER A 80 -6.25 14.30 12.95
C SER A 80 -5.63 12.99 12.43
N HIS A 81 -5.98 12.60 11.20
CA HIS A 81 -5.46 11.40 10.54
C HIS A 81 -4.83 11.71 9.16
N PRO A 82 -3.83 12.60 9.08
CA PRO A 82 -3.23 13.04 7.83
C PRO A 82 -2.43 11.94 7.12
N GLY A 83 -2.28 12.10 5.80
CA GLY A 83 -1.53 11.16 4.94
C GLY A 83 -0.07 10.91 5.34
N LYS A 84 0.57 11.84 6.07
CA LYS A 84 1.93 11.66 6.59
C LYS A 84 2.06 10.44 7.52
N TYR A 85 0.97 9.98 8.13
CA TYR A 85 0.92 8.79 8.98
C TYR A 85 0.91 7.46 8.20
N LEU A 86 1.00 7.49 6.87
CA LEU A 86 1.17 6.26 6.06
C LEU A 86 2.62 5.77 6.03
N ILE A 87 3.58 6.64 6.34
CA ILE A 87 5.02 6.42 6.15
C ILE A 87 5.84 6.85 7.36
N ASP A 88 5.18 7.19 8.46
CA ASP A 88 5.85 7.51 9.70
C ASP A 88 6.40 6.23 10.35
N SER A 89 7.03 6.41 11.51
CA SER A 89 7.71 5.31 12.16
C SER A 89 6.69 4.33 12.74
N TYR A 90 6.89 3.04 12.46
CA TYR A 90 5.97 1.95 12.83
C TYR A 90 5.72 1.81 14.34
N ASP A 91 6.56 2.40 15.18
CA ASP A 91 6.41 2.42 16.64
C ASP A 91 5.37 3.44 17.14
N LEU A 92 4.82 4.29 16.26
CA LEU A 92 3.76 5.23 16.58
C LEU A 92 2.38 4.60 16.37
N ILE A 93 1.44 4.90 17.29
CA ILE A 93 0.03 4.51 17.15
C ILE A 93 -0.69 5.59 16.32
N THR A 94 -0.23 5.78 15.09
CA THR A 94 -0.74 6.76 14.14
C THR A 94 -1.26 6.05 12.90
N TYR A 95 -2.28 6.63 12.26
CA TYR A 95 -2.86 6.08 11.04
C TYR A 95 -3.53 7.18 10.23
N TRP A 96 -3.50 7.02 8.91
CA TRP A 96 -4.28 7.84 7.99
C TRP A 96 -5.70 7.27 7.83
N LYS A 97 -6.67 8.16 7.59
CA LYS A 97 -8.07 7.80 7.34
C LYS A 97 -8.67 8.65 6.21
N SER A 98 -9.38 8.00 5.29
CA SER A 98 -10.20 8.65 4.26
C SER A 98 -11.47 9.27 4.85
N LYS A 99 -12.14 10.13 4.09
CA LYS A 99 -13.49 10.62 4.44
C LYS A 99 -14.47 9.45 4.53
N ASN A 100 -15.49 9.59 5.37
CA ASN A 100 -16.53 8.57 5.48
C ASN A 100 -17.28 8.39 4.14
N PHE A 101 -17.52 7.13 3.77
CA PHE A 101 -18.27 6.75 2.55
C PHE A 101 -17.66 7.27 1.23
N ASP A 102 -16.39 7.67 1.25
CA ASP A 102 -15.70 8.16 0.07
C ASP A 102 -15.12 6.97 -0.70
N GLU A 103 -15.52 6.82 -1.96
CA GLU A 103 -15.13 5.72 -2.84
C GLU A 103 -15.11 6.22 -4.30
N PRO A 104 -14.06 5.90 -5.10
CA PRO A 104 -12.88 5.13 -4.73
C PRO A 104 -11.81 5.99 -4.04
N VAL A 105 -11.07 5.39 -3.10
CA VAL A 105 -9.90 6.03 -2.46
C VAL A 105 -8.62 5.50 -3.07
N PHE A 106 -7.62 6.36 -3.29
CA PHE A 106 -6.28 5.97 -3.72
C PHE A 106 -5.18 6.75 -3.00
N ILE A 107 -4.05 6.06 -2.84
CA ILE A 107 -2.78 6.61 -2.37
C ILE A 107 -1.74 6.36 -3.45
N GLN A 108 -1.27 7.40 -4.13
CA GLN A 108 -0.21 7.30 -5.11
C GLN A 108 1.11 7.75 -4.48
N CYS A 109 2.16 6.94 -4.66
CA CYS A 109 3.51 7.24 -4.20
C CYS A 109 4.45 7.39 -5.38
N ASP A 110 5.02 8.57 -5.58
CA ASP A 110 5.91 8.88 -6.69
C ASP A 110 7.37 8.87 -6.23
N PHE A 111 8.09 7.80 -6.58
CA PHE A 111 9.48 7.63 -6.16
C PHE A 111 10.46 8.50 -6.95
N GLY A 112 10.13 8.92 -8.18
CA GLY A 112 11.01 9.77 -9.01
C GLY A 112 12.21 9.04 -9.63
N TYR A 113 12.38 7.74 -9.37
CA TYR A 113 13.41 6.89 -9.98
C TYR A 113 12.90 5.46 -10.14
N ASN A 114 13.54 4.73 -11.06
CA ASN A 114 13.32 3.30 -11.22
C ASN A 114 14.04 2.55 -10.12
N LEU A 115 13.41 1.48 -9.66
CA LEU A 115 13.62 0.96 -8.31
C LEU A 115 13.39 -0.55 -8.38
N MET A 116 14.00 -1.49 -7.63
CA MET A 116 13.54 -2.92 -7.59
C MET A 116 12.77 -3.49 -6.33
N LEU A 117 11.48 -3.90 -6.40
CA LEU A 117 10.65 -4.36 -5.27
C LEU A 117 10.85 -5.81 -5.02
N HIS A 118 10.93 -6.03 -3.73
CA HIS A 118 10.69 -7.31 -3.16
C HIS A 118 9.28 -7.44 -2.58
N GLN A 119 8.87 -6.52 -1.71
CA GLN A 119 7.69 -6.71 -0.87
C GLN A 119 6.92 -5.40 -0.62
N ILE A 120 5.60 -5.49 -0.66
CA ILE A 120 4.68 -4.45 -0.19
C ILE A 120 4.03 -4.95 1.07
N THR A 121 4.09 -4.16 2.12
CA THR A 121 3.34 -4.39 3.35
C THR A 121 2.42 -3.21 3.57
N ILE A 122 1.14 -3.48 3.75
CA ILE A 122 0.12 -2.48 4.07
C ILE A 122 -0.58 -2.99 5.31
N THR A 123 -0.61 -2.16 6.34
CA THR A 123 -1.27 -2.48 7.61
C THR A 123 -2.50 -1.61 7.73
N PHE A 124 -3.65 -2.23 7.97
CA PHE A 124 -4.89 -1.52 8.26
C PHE A 124 -5.09 -1.48 9.77
N GLN A 125 -5.43 -0.29 10.27
CA GLN A 125 -5.73 -0.11 11.70
C GLN A 125 -7.07 -0.74 12.10
N PHE A 126 -8.03 -0.73 11.17
CA PHE A 126 -9.39 -1.24 11.36
C PHE A 126 -9.68 -2.34 10.32
N GLU A 127 -10.96 -2.53 9.97
CA GLU A 127 -11.38 -3.54 9.01
C GLU A 127 -10.67 -3.41 7.65
N LEU A 128 -10.35 -4.57 7.06
CA LEU A 128 -9.85 -4.64 5.69
C LEU A 128 -10.95 -4.18 4.72
N PRO A 129 -10.58 -3.55 3.60
CA PRO A 129 -11.56 -3.14 2.62
C PRO A 129 -12.30 -4.34 2.02
N SER A 130 -13.52 -4.10 1.55
CA SER A 130 -14.29 -5.15 0.85
C SER A 130 -13.57 -5.62 -0.42
N SER A 131 -12.81 -4.71 -1.03
CA SER A 131 -11.85 -5.01 -2.08
C SER A 131 -10.87 -3.85 -2.32
N MET A 132 -9.70 -4.19 -2.86
CA MET A 132 -8.61 -3.29 -3.19
C MET A 132 -7.75 -3.88 -4.30
N TYR A 133 -6.92 -3.07 -4.95
CA TYR A 133 -5.91 -3.56 -5.86
C TYR A 133 -4.64 -2.72 -5.80
N ILE A 134 -3.53 -3.32 -6.23
CA ILE A 134 -2.23 -2.63 -6.30
C ILE A 134 -1.84 -2.52 -7.77
N GLN A 135 -1.59 -1.30 -8.23
CA GLN A 135 -1.08 -1.04 -9.58
C GLN A 135 0.34 -0.46 -9.53
N ARG A 136 1.01 -0.49 -10.68
CA ARG A 136 2.26 0.22 -10.91
C ARG A 136 2.16 1.04 -12.19
N SER A 137 2.81 2.19 -12.20
CA SER A 137 3.13 2.91 -13.42
C SER A 137 4.61 2.70 -13.78
N GLN A 138 4.89 2.69 -15.09
CA GLN A 138 6.24 2.61 -15.64
C GLN A 138 6.61 3.85 -16.47
N ASP A 139 5.70 4.80 -16.56
CA ASP A 139 5.72 5.97 -17.43
C ASP A 139 5.33 7.23 -16.65
N THR A 140 5.80 7.33 -15.40
CA THR A 140 5.64 8.51 -14.53
C THR A 140 4.18 8.93 -14.32
N GLY A 141 3.29 7.96 -14.13
CA GLY A 141 1.88 8.19 -13.82
C GLY A 141 0.95 8.34 -15.03
N ASN A 142 1.43 8.12 -16.26
CA ASN A 142 0.59 8.22 -17.46
C ASN A 142 -0.30 6.98 -17.65
N SER A 143 0.21 5.78 -17.36
CA SER A 143 -0.52 4.53 -17.41
C SER A 143 -0.21 3.63 -16.22
N PHE A 144 -1.18 2.79 -15.88
CA PHE A 144 -1.11 1.90 -14.72
C PHE A 144 -1.42 0.46 -15.13
N THR A 145 -0.62 -0.48 -14.63
CA THR A 145 -0.86 -1.92 -14.76
C THR A 145 -1.17 -2.51 -13.40
N THR A 146 -2.31 -3.20 -13.27
CA THR A 146 -2.66 -3.91 -12.04
C THR A 146 -1.78 -5.13 -11.86
N LEU A 147 -1.32 -5.34 -10.63
CA LEU A 147 -0.41 -6.42 -10.29
C LEU A 147 -1.11 -7.51 -9.52
N ILE A 148 -2.03 -7.11 -8.65
CA ILE A 148 -2.78 -8.02 -7.81
C ILE A 148 -4.08 -7.34 -7.38
N TYR A 149 -5.13 -8.14 -7.33
CA TYR A 149 -6.43 -7.78 -6.81
C TYR A 149 -6.67 -8.49 -5.47
N PHE A 150 -7.41 -7.85 -4.58
CA PHE A 150 -7.87 -8.40 -3.32
C PHE A 150 -9.35 -8.12 -3.17
N ALA A 151 -10.16 -9.13 -2.86
CA ALA A 151 -11.59 -8.94 -2.62
C ALA A 151 -12.16 -9.98 -1.66
N LEU A 152 -13.24 -9.66 -0.95
CA LEU A 152 -14.03 -10.67 -0.24
C LEU A 152 -14.60 -11.72 -1.20
N ARG A 153 -15.01 -11.27 -2.40
CA ARG A 153 -15.57 -12.11 -3.47
C ARG A 153 -14.99 -11.70 -4.83
N CYS A 154 -13.87 -12.32 -5.22
CA CYS A 154 -13.16 -12.01 -6.47
C CYS A 154 -14.04 -12.06 -7.73
N ASN A 155 -14.94 -13.04 -7.80
CA ASN A 155 -15.82 -13.21 -8.96
C ASN A 155 -16.84 -12.07 -9.07
N ASP A 156 -17.40 -11.64 -7.95
CA ASP A 156 -18.43 -10.60 -7.93
C ASP A 156 -17.82 -9.20 -8.15
N THR A 157 -16.62 -8.96 -7.63
CA THR A 157 -15.98 -7.63 -7.68
C THR A 157 -15.19 -7.40 -8.97
N PHE A 158 -14.35 -8.36 -9.37
CA PHE A 158 -13.40 -8.19 -10.48
C PHE A 158 -13.66 -9.14 -11.64
N ASN A 159 -14.71 -9.97 -11.56
CA ASN A 159 -14.98 -11.03 -12.55
C ASN A 159 -13.77 -11.96 -12.74
N MET A 160 -13.05 -12.23 -11.65
CA MET A 160 -11.86 -13.09 -11.60
C MET A 160 -12.10 -14.28 -10.69
N GLN A 161 -11.57 -15.44 -11.06
CA GLN A 161 -11.54 -16.60 -10.15
C GLN A 161 -10.55 -16.33 -9.00
N GLU A 162 -10.92 -16.78 -7.80
CA GLU A 162 -10.02 -16.76 -6.64
C GLU A 162 -8.80 -17.64 -6.94
N SER A 163 -7.61 -17.07 -6.83
CA SER A 163 -6.38 -17.83 -7.01
C SER A 163 -5.99 -18.54 -5.72
N VAL A 164 -5.78 -19.84 -5.82
CA VAL A 164 -5.20 -20.70 -4.76
C VAL A 164 -3.70 -20.87 -4.93
N ASN A 165 -3.11 -20.45 -6.05
CA ASN A 165 -1.69 -20.64 -6.32
C ASN A 165 -1.03 -19.34 -6.83
N TYR A 166 0.16 -19.06 -6.31
CA TYR A 166 0.94 -17.91 -6.70
C TYR A 166 1.79 -18.26 -7.91
N ASN A 167 1.26 -18.03 -9.11
CA ASN A 167 2.10 -17.96 -10.30
C ASN A 167 2.65 -16.55 -10.44
N LYS A 168 3.98 -16.42 -10.51
CA LYS A 168 4.70 -15.15 -10.45
C LYS A 168 4.40 -14.21 -11.63
N LEU A 169 3.80 -14.73 -12.71
CA LEU A 169 3.56 -14.00 -13.97
C LEU A 169 2.10 -13.61 -14.19
N ASP A 170 1.16 -14.15 -13.43
CA ASP A 170 -0.27 -13.92 -13.66
C ASP A 170 -0.80 -12.80 -12.77
N VAL A 171 -1.71 -11.98 -13.31
CA VAL A 171 -2.51 -11.06 -12.50
C VAL A 171 -3.59 -11.88 -11.82
N ILE A 172 -3.50 -12.01 -10.50
CA ILE A 172 -4.39 -12.85 -9.70
C ILE A 172 -5.31 -12.01 -8.81
N CYS A 173 -6.42 -12.61 -8.40
CA CYS A 173 -7.24 -12.11 -7.31
C CYS A 173 -7.11 -13.01 -6.08
N LEU A 174 -6.72 -12.43 -4.96
CA LEU A 174 -6.65 -13.10 -3.67
C LEU A 174 -7.89 -12.77 -2.85
N ARG A 175 -8.45 -13.79 -2.20
CA ARG A 175 -9.55 -13.58 -1.29
C ARG A 175 -9.06 -12.94 0.01
N ILE A 176 -9.69 -11.84 0.39
CA ILE A 176 -9.53 -11.25 1.71
C ILE A 176 -10.24 -12.18 2.69
N LYS A 177 -9.48 -12.86 3.54
CA LYS A 177 -10.03 -13.60 4.67
C LYS A 177 -10.11 -12.61 5.82
N SER A 178 -11.33 -12.17 6.13
CA SER A 178 -11.63 -11.63 7.45
C SER A 178 -11.47 -12.81 8.42
N GLU A 179 -10.27 -12.98 8.97
CA GLU A 179 -10.17 -13.63 10.27
C GLU A 179 -10.81 -12.63 11.21
N ALA A 180 -12.07 -12.89 11.59
CA ALA A 180 -12.60 -12.30 12.80
C ALA A 180 -11.54 -12.50 13.88
N ILE A 181 -11.15 -11.43 14.57
CA ILE A 181 -10.29 -11.52 15.75
C ILE A 181 -10.99 -12.47 16.72
N GLN A 182 -10.67 -13.75 16.64
CA GLN A 182 -10.97 -14.69 17.70
C GLN A 182 -9.89 -14.44 18.73
N ASN A 183 -10.18 -13.48 19.61
CA ASN A 183 -9.45 -13.29 20.86
C ASN A 183 -9.34 -14.67 21.55
N GLN A 184 -8.12 -15.19 21.61
CA GLN A 184 -7.68 -16.13 22.64
C GLN A 184 -6.74 -15.38 23.59
#